data_AF-A0A1W2AB78-F1
#
_entry.id   AF-A0A1W2AB78-F1
#
_cell.length_a   1.000
_cell.length_b   1.000
_cell.length_c   1.000
_cell.angle_alpha   90.00
_cell.angle_beta   90.00
_cell.angle_gamma   90.00
#
_symmetry.space_group_name_H-M   'P 1'
#
loop_
_entity.id
_entity.type
_entity.pdbx_description
1 polymer ?
#
loop_
_entity_poly.entity_id
_entity_poly.type
_entity_poly.pdbx_seq_one_letter_code
_entity_poly.pdbx_strand_id
1 'polypeptide(L)' 'MPYIAINLSNAYDPENNTRFADPEDADARARAILNQFPTAQVFTAQVLKEYSAKVSITAKEPAEPETAPAPEEPAA' A
#
# COMPACT_ATOMS: atom_id res chain seq x y z
N MET A 1 13.57 -18.38 4.56
CA MET A 1 13.07 -17.80 3.28
C MET A 1 11.57 -17.77 3.40
N PRO A 2 10.91 -16.60 3.34
CA PRO A 2 9.50 -16.51 3.66
C PRO A 2 8.62 -17.05 2.53
N TYR A 3 7.39 -17.39 2.89
CA TYR A 3 6.31 -17.77 1.99
C TYR A 3 5.23 -16.68 1.99
N ILE A 4 4.46 -16.60 0.92
CA ILE A 4 3.37 -15.63 0.78
C ILE A 4 2.13 -16.31 0.21
N ALA A 5 0.97 -15.78 0.57
CA ALA A 5 -0.32 -16.12 -0.05
C ALA A 5 -0.86 -14.86 -0.74
N ILE A 6 -0.98 -14.89 -2.06
CA ILE A 6 -1.43 -13.76 -2.88
C ILE A 6 -2.84 -14.04 -3.37
N ASN A 7 -3.79 -13.20 -2.99
CA ASN A 7 -5.11 -13.15 -3.60
C ASN A 7 -5.07 -12.32 -4.89
N LEU A 8 -5.10 -12.99 -6.05
CA LEU A 8 -5.12 -12.31 -7.35
C LEU A 8 -6.48 -11.70 -7.68
N SER A 9 -7.56 -12.19 -7.08
CA SER A 9 -8.88 -11.58 -7.23
C SER A 9 -8.99 -10.24 -6.50
N ASN A 10 -8.08 -9.95 -5.55
CA ASN A 10 -7.92 -8.65 -4.93
C ASN A 10 -6.44 -8.31 -4.73
N ALA A 11 -5.81 -7.75 -5.76
CA ALA A 11 -4.39 -7.40 -5.73
C ALA A 11 -4.03 -6.31 -4.69
N TYR A 12 -5.00 -5.52 -4.24
CA TYR A 12 -4.79 -4.44 -3.26
C TYR A 12 -5.01 -4.88 -1.82
N ASP A 13 -5.29 -6.16 -1.58
CA ASP A 13 -5.40 -6.69 -0.22
C ASP A 13 -4.07 -6.48 0.53
N PRO A 14 -4.05 -5.72 1.65
CA PRO A 14 -2.83 -5.50 2.41
C PRO A 14 -2.22 -6.80 2.93
N GLU A 15 -3.05 -7.84 3.16
CA GLU A 15 -2.59 -9.14 3.65
C GLU A 15 -1.78 -9.91 2.59
N ASN A 16 -1.81 -9.52 1.31
CA ASN A 16 -0.92 -10.07 0.27
C ASN A 16 0.57 -9.81 0.56
N ASN A 17 0.89 -8.83 1.43
CA ASN A 17 2.26 -8.50 1.83
C ASN A 17 2.75 -9.27 3.08
N THR A 18 1.87 -10.10 3.67
CA THR A 18 2.21 -10.91 4.84
C THR A 18 3.21 -11.99 4.45
N ARG A 19 4.32 -12.04 5.19
CA ARG A 19 5.41 -13.00 5.00
C ARG A 19 5.30 -14.07 6.08
N PHE A 20 5.10 -15.32 5.67
CA PHE A 20 5.03 -16.48 6.55
C PHE A 20 6.39 -17.17 6.65
N ALA A 21 6.71 -17.74 7.81
CA ALA A 21 7.94 -18.51 7.99
C ALA A 21 7.87 -19.86 7.28
N ASP A 22 6.68 -20.49 7.33
CA ASP A 22 6.44 -21.85 6.88
C ASP A 22 5.46 -21.92 5.70
N PRO A 23 5.58 -22.92 4.82
CA PRO A 23 4.67 -23.09 3.69
C PRO A 23 3.24 -23.44 4.14
N GLU A 24 3.10 -24.12 5.27
CA GLU A 24 1.83 -24.55 5.84
C GLU A 24 0.97 -23.35 6.27
N ASP A 25 1.60 -22.32 6.85
CA ASP A 25 0.90 -21.09 7.24
C ASP A 25 0.39 -20.31 6.03
N ALA A 26 1.19 -20.25 4.95
CA ALA A 26 0.78 -19.61 3.70
C ALA A 26 -0.40 -20.37 3.06
N ASP A 27 -0.39 -21.71 3.08
CA ASP A 27 -1.50 -22.53 2.59
C ASP A 27 -2.75 -22.39 3.46
N ALA A 28 -2.61 -22.39 4.79
CA ALA A 28 -3.71 -22.15 5.72
C ALA A 28 -4.38 -20.80 5.46
N ARG A 29 -3.58 -19.75 5.20
CA ARG A 29 -4.10 -18.45 4.80
C ARG A 29 -4.82 -18.51 3.45
N ALA A 30 -4.26 -19.19 2.45
CA ALA A 30 -4.91 -19.32 1.15
C ALA A 30 -6.28 -20.02 1.25
N ARG A 31 -6.37 -21.08 2.06
CA ARG A 31 -7.65 -21.76 2.35
C ARG A 31 -8.63 -20.86 3.10
N ALA A 32 -8.16 -20.06 4.06
CA ALA A 32 -9.03 -19.10 4.75
C ALA A 32 -9.63 -18.07 3.77
N ILE A 33 -8.82 -17.55 2.84
CA ILE A 33 -9.30 -16.64 1.79
C ILE A 33 -10.33 -17.33 0.90
N LEU A 34 -10.08 -18.56 0.46
CA LEU A 34 -11.03 -19.31 -0.37
C LEU A 34 -12.33 -19.65 0.37
N ASN A 35 -12.28 -19.91 1.68
CA ASN A 35 -13.49 -20.11 2.48
C ASN A 35 -14.35 -18.85 2.57
N GLN A 36 -13.72 -17.67 2.65
CA GLN A 36 -14.41 -16.39 2.69
C GLN A 36 -14.89 -15.94 1.30
N PHE A 37 -14.07 -16.20 0.27
CA PHE A 37 -14.31 -15.81 -1.12
C PHE A 37 -14.12 -17.04 -2.03
N PRO A 38 -15.16 -17.89 -2.18
CA PRO A 38 -15.04 -19.16 -2.90
C PRO A 38 -14.66 -19.05 -4.38
N THR A 39 -14.88 -17.88 -4.99
CA THR A 39 -14.52 -17.59 -6.38
C THR A 39 -13.17 -16.91 -6.53
N ALA A 40 -12.46 -16.65 -5.42
CA ALA A 40 -11.16 -16.01 -5.46
C ALA A 40 -10.09 -16.94 -6.05
N GLN A 41 -9.12 -16.35 -6.72
CA GLN A 41 -7.92 -17.02 -7.17
C GLN A 41 -6.77 -16.65 -6.24
N VAL A 42 -6.19 -17.65 -5.57
CA VAL A 42 -5.13 -17.46 -4.59
C VAL A 42 -3.93 -18.34 -4.94
N PHE A 43 -2.73 -17.79 -4.82
CA PHE A 43 -1.47 -18.52 -5.02
C PHE A 43 -0.62 -18.50 -3.77
N THR A 44 0.01 -19.62 -3.47
CA THR A 44 1.09 -19.72 -2.49
C THR A 44 2.42 -19.75 -3.22
N ALA A 45 3.39 -18.97 -2.75
CA ALA A 45 4.71 -18.89 -3.35
C ALA A 45 5.81 -18.77 -2.31
N GLN A 46 6.99 -19.31 -2.62
CA GLN A 46 8.21 -19.08 -1.86
C GLN A 46 8.92 -17.82 -2.39
N VAL A 47 9.29 -16.92 -1.49
CA VAL A 47 10.03 -15.71 -1.83
C VAL A 47 11.51 -16.03 -1.94
N LEU A 48 12.05 -15.91 -3.16
CA LEU A 48 13.47 -16.17 -3.44
C LEU A 48 14.35 -14.93 -3.33
N LYS A 49 13.82 -13.77 -3.74
CA LYS A 49 14.52 -12.48 -3.72
C LYS A 49 13.52 -11.38 -3.40
N GLU A 50 13.96 -10.42 -2.61
CA GLU A 50 13.18 -9.23 -2.27
C GLU A 50 13.97 -8.00 -2.73
N TYR A 51 13.29 -7.06 -3.40
CA TYR A 51 13.85 -5.81 -3.86
C TYR A 51 13.01 -4.67 -3.29
N SER A 52 13.66 -3.63 -2.76
CA SER A 52 12.98 -2.48 -2.16
C SER A 52 13.62 -1.18 -2.64
N ALA A 53 12.81 -0.15 -2.87
CA ALA A 53 13.24 1.19 -3.24
C ALA A 53 12.81 2.18 -2.15
N LYS A 54 13.68 3.14 -1.83
CA LYS A 54 13.36 4.27 -0.95
C LYS A 54 13.04 5.49 -1.81
N VAL A 55 11.85 6.05 -1.63
CA VAL A 55 11.45 7.30 -2.28
C VAL A 55 11.63 8.44 -1.29
N SER A 56 12.49 9.41 -1.61
CA SER A 56 12.62 10.66 -0.87
C SER A 56 11.82 11.75 -1.58
N ILE A 57 10.79 12.28 -0.92
CA ILE A 57 9.98 13.39 -1.44
C ILE A 57 10.54 14.70 -0.88
N THR A 58 11.07 15.54 -1.75
CA THR A 58 11.40 16.95 -1.41
C THR A 58 10.26 17.84 -1.86
N ALA A 59 9.53 18.41 -0.90
CA ALA A 59 8.53 19.44 -1.17
C ALA A 59 9.20 20.83 -1.19
N LYS A 60 8.83 21.67 -2.16
CA LYS A 60 9.14 23.09 -2.13
C LYS A 60 8.04 23.80 -1.34
N GLU A 61 8.43 24.66 -0.40
CA GLU A 61 7.45 25.45 0.37
C GLU A 61 6.57 26.27 -0.59
N PRO A 62 5.24 26.33 -0.35
CA PRO A 62 4.36 27.18 -1.12
C PRO A 62 4.83 28.63 -1.06
N ALA A 63 4.75 29.36 -2.18
CA ALA A 63 5.03 30.80 -2.17
C ALA A 63 4.07 31.50 -1.20
N GLU A 64 4.60 32.41 -0.38
CA GLU A 64 3.80 33.19 0.56
C GLU A 64 2.73 33.99 -0.22
N PRO A 65 1.45 33.95 0.17
CA PRO A 65 0.41 34.66 -0.55
C PRO A 65 0.70 36.17 -0.51
N GLU A 66 0.73 36.81 -1.69
CA GLU A 66 0.79 38.27 -1.79
C GLU A 66 -0.42 38.85 -1.04
N THR A 67 -0.15 39.58 0.04
CA THR A 67 -1.17 40.37 0.72
C THR A 67 -1.60 41.48 -0.24
N ALA A 68 -2.81 41.38 -0.80
CA ALA A 68 -3.39 42.46 -1.58
C ALA A 68 -3.44 43.74 -0.72
N PRO A 69 -3.07 44.91 -1.25
CA PRO A 69 -3.13 46.15 -0.50
C PRO A 69 -4.55 46.41 -0.03
N ALA A 70 -4.69 46.77 1.25
CA ALA A 70 -5.97 47.16 1.84
C ALA A 70 -6.57 48.33 1.04
N PRO A 71 -7.89 48.38 0.83
CA PRO A 71 -8.52 49.50 0.14
C PRO A 71 -8.23 50.80 0.92
N GLU A 72 -7.67 51.81 0.25
CA GLU A 72 -7.55 53.15 0.83
C GLU A 72 -8.95 53.65 1.22
N GLU A 73 -9.17 53.89 2.52
CA GLU A 73 -10.35 54.60 2.99
C GLU A 73 -10.36 56.01 2.40
N PRO A 74 -11.49 56.50 1.85
CA PRO A 74 -11.57 57.82 1.27
C PRO A 74 -11.43 58.87 2.38
N ALA A 75 -10.46 59.79 2.21
CA ALA A 75 -10.26 60.93 3.09
C ALA A 75 -11.52 61.81 3.15
N ALA A 76 -11.91 62.15 4.38
CA ALA A 76 -13.06 62.99 4.73
C ALA A 76 -12.86 64.47 4.35
#